data_AF-A0A392MQS0-F1
#
_entry.id   AF-A0A392MQS0-F1
#
_cell.length_a   1.000
_cell.length_b   1.000
_cell.length_c   1.000
_cell.angle_alpha   90.00
_cell.angle_beta   90.00
_cell.angle_gamma   90.00
#
_symmetry.space_group_name_H-M   'P 1'
#
loop_
_entity.id
_entity.type
_entity.pdbx_description
1 polymer ?
#
loop_
_entity_poly.entity_id
_entity_poly.type
_entity_poly.pdbx_seq_one_letter_code
_entity_poly.pdbx_strand_id
1 'polypeptide(L)' 'ISQFHGGGFFFESAFSKLYHEHFNVFVSQANSIVVSVEYRLAPEHPLPACYNDCWNPSLQWVASNQEGS' A
#
# COMPACT_ATOMS: atom_id res chain seq x y z
N ILE A 1 -5.29 -6.66 3.72
CA ILE A 1 -4.21 -5.99 4.50
C ILE A 1 -3.67 -4.85 3.66
N SER A 2 -3.74 -3.61 4.14
CA SER A 2 -3.21 -2.45 3.42
C SER A 2 -1.76 -2.21 3.83
N GLN A 3 -0.87 -2.08 2.85
CA GLN A 3 0.56 -1.86 3.05
C GLN A 3 1.01 -0.58 2.36
N PHE A 4 1.84 0.17 3.07
CA PHE A 4 2.47 1.39 2.58
C PHE A 4 3.97 1.14 2.55
N HIS A 5 4.60 1.36 1.40
CA HIS A 5 6.04 1.14 1.28
C HIS A 5 6.82 2.15 2.13
N GLY A 6 8.03 1.76 2.55
CA GLY A 6 8.95 2.65 3.26
C GLY A 6 9.59 3.68 2.34
N GLY A 7 10.79 4.16 2.70
CA GLY A 7 11.52 5.12 1.88
C GLY A 7 11.30 6.60 2.25
N GLY A 8 10.92 6.86 3.50
CA GLY A 8 10.89 8.21 4.05
C GLY A 8 9.95 9.20 3.36
N PHE A 9 9.01 8.71 2.55
CA PHE A 9 8.11 9.48 1.68
C PHE A 9 8.77 10.16 0.47
N PHE A 10 10.01 9.80 0.12
CA PHE A 10 10.71 10.40 -1.03
C PHE A 10 11.42 9.37 -1.94
N PHE A 11 11.37 8.08 -1.62
CA PHE A 11 11.86 7.01 -2.51
C PHE A 11 11.12 5.68 -2.22
N GLU A 12 11.44 4.62 -2.98
CA GLU A 12 10.71 3.34 -3.07
C GLU A 12 9.35 3.43 -3.80
N SER A 13 8.74 2.26 -4.01
CA SER A 13 7.45 2.11 -4.71
C SER A 13 6.71 0.84 -4.25
N ALA A 14 5.39 0.87 -4.33
CA ALA A 14 4.49 -0.27 -4.21
C ALA A 14 4.80 -1.40 -5.23
N PHE A 15 5.45 -1.05 -6.34
CA PHE A 15 5.86 -2.01 -7.37
C PHE A 15 7.24 -2.63 -7.12
N SER A 16 7.86 -2.37 -5.97
CA SER A 16 9.15 -2.97 -5.61
C SER A 16 9.06 -4.49 -5.60
N LYS A 17 9.88 -5.14 -6.43
CA LYS A 17 9.96 -6.60 -6.54
C LYS A 17 10.28 -7.26 -5.20
N LEU A 18 11.16 -6.63 -4.40
CA LEU A 18 11.54 -7.11 -3.08
C LEU A 18 10.31 -7.20 -2.15
N TYR A 19 9.52 -6.13 -2.08
CA TYR A 19 8.30 -6.12 -1.28
C TYR A 19 7.26 -7.10 -1.83
N HIS A 20 7.10 -7.17 -3.14
CA HIS A 20 6.17 -8.11 -3.77
C HIS A 20 6.48 -9.57 -3.41
N GLU A 21 7.73 -10.01 -3.54
CA GLU A 21 8.14 -11.37 -3.20
C GLU A 21 7.98 -11.66 -1.70
N HIS A 22 8.34 -10.70 -0.85
CA HIS A 22 8.16 -10.82 0.60
C HIS A 22 6.69 -11.01 0.99
N PHE A 23 5.80 -10.19 0.42
CA PHE A 23 4.38 -10.26 0.73
C PHE A 23 3.70 -11.49 0.13
N ASN A 24 4.15 -12.02 -1.01
CA ASN A 24 3.63 -13.27 -1.58
C ASN A 24 3.79 -14.45 -0.61
N VAL A 25 4.94 -14.57 0.06
CA VAL A 25 5.15 -15.59 1.10
C VAL A 25 4.17 -15.36 2.26
N PHE A 26 4.10 -14.13 2.76
CA PHE A 26 3.23 -13.78 3.89
C PHE A 26 1.74 -14.06 3.60
N VAL A 27 1.22 -13.65 2.44
CA VAL A 27 -0.19 -13.86 2.08
C VAL A 27 -0.55 -15.32 1.91
N SER A 28 0.38 -16.14 1.41
CA SER A 28 0.18 -17.58 1.26
C SER A 28 -0.03 -18.28 2.62
N GLN A 29 0.61 -17.76 3.68
CA GLN A 29 0.51 -18.30 5.04
C GLN A 29 -0.70 -17.74 5.78
N ALA A 30 -1.05 -16.47 5.55
CA ALA A 30 -2.13 -15.77 6.23
C ALA A 30 -3.51 -15.95 5.57
N ASN A 31 -3.60 -16.67 4.44
CA ASN A 31 -4.80 -16.78 3.61
C ASN A 31 -5.52 -15.43 3.41
N SER A 32 -4.75 -14.42 3.04
CA SER A 32 -5.17 -13.02 3.00
C SER A 32 -4.73 -12.36 1.70
N ILE A 33 -5.23 -11.17 1.40
CA ILE A 33 -4.74 -10.34 0.29
C ILE A 33 -4.01 -9.12 0.87
N VAL A 34 -2.88 -8.76 0.26
CA VAL A 34 -2.15 -7.51 0.53
C VAL A 34 -2.38 -6.53 -0.61
N VAL A 35 -2.67 -5.29 -0.26
CA VAL A 35 -2.86 -4.17 -1.19
C VAL A 35 -1.74 -3.19 -0.91
N SER A 36 -0.82 -3.05 -1.87
CA SER A 36 0.27 -2.09 -1.81
C SER A 36 -0.17 -0.78 -2.45
N VAL A 37 -0.06 0.33 -1.73
CA VAL A 37 -0.52 1.65 -2.16
C VAL A 37 0.65 2.45 -2.70
N GLU A 38 0.56 2.83 -3.97
CA GLU A 38 1.50 3.76 -4.61
C GLU A 38 1.11 5.19 -4.25
N TYR A 39 1.74 5.73 -3.20
CA TYR A 39 1.49 7.09 -2.76
C TYR A 39 2.48 8.07 -3.40
N ARG A 40 2.07 9.33 -3.51
CA ARG A 40 2.92 10.38 -4.08
C ARG A 40 4.12 10.70 -3.17
N LEU A 41 5.26 10.95 -3.80
CA LEU A 41 6.55 11.19 -3.14
C LEU A 41 6.91 12.67 -3.08
N ALA A 42 7.65 13.04 -2.05
CA ALA A 42 8.39 14.28 -1.96
C ALA A 42 9.70 14.19 -2.78
N PRO A 43 10.23 15.32 -3.28
CA PRO A 43 9.77 16.70 -3.05
C PRO A 43 8.60 17.14 -3.94
N GLU A 44 8.25 16.41 -4.99
CA GLU A 44 7.22 16.78 -5.97
C GLU A 44 5.84 16.94 -5.31
N HIS A 45 5.57 16.11 -4.29
CA HIS A 45 4.37 16.13 -3.47
C HIS A 45 4.74 16.07 -1.99
N PRO A 46 4.99 17.23 -1.35
CA PRO A 46 5.33 17.28 0.07
C PRO A 46 4.21 16.73 0.97
N LEU A 47 4.55 16.42 2.22
CA LEU A 47 3.57 16.08 3.23
C LEU A 47 2.50 17.20 3.32
N PRO A 48 1.20 16.86 3.45
CA PRO A 48 0.66 15.54 3.80
C PRO A 48 0.19 14.68 2.60
N ALA A 49 0.70 14.90 1.37
CA ALA A 49 0.18 14.23 0.17
C ALA A 49 0.14 12.69 0.30
N CYS A 50 1.21 12.07 0.80
CA CYS A 50 1.26 10.63 1.01
C CYS A 50 0.18 10.12 1.98
N TYR A 51 -0.16 10.87 3.03
CA TYR A 51 -1.20 10.48 3.98
C TYR A 51 -2.59 10.50 3.32
N ASN A 52 -2.83 11.49 2.46
CA ASN A 52 -4.10 11.62 1.75
C ASN A 52 -4.32 10.46 0.77
N ASP A 53 -3.25 9.99 0.11
CA ASP A 53 -3.32 8.85 -0.81
C ASP A 53 -3.61 7.54 -0.07
N CYS A 54 -3.09 7.41 1.16
CA CYS A 54 -3.16 6.20 1.96
C CYS A 54 -4.44 6.06 2.81
N TRP A 55 -4.91 7.15 3.42
CA TRP A 55 -5.89 7.09 4.50
C TRP A 55 -7.31 6.78 4.01
N ASN A 56 -7.85 7.59 3.09
CA ASN A 56 -9.26 7.44 2.70
C ASN A 56 -9.46 6.49 1.52
N PRO A 57 -8.79 6.66 0.36
CA PRO A 57 -9.10 5.88 -0.83
C PRO A 57 -8.80 4.39 -0.65
N SER A 58 -7.65 4.05 -0.05
CA SER A 58 -7.21 2.66 0.09
C SER A 58 -8.03 1.89 1.13
N LEU A 59 -8.31 2.50 2.29
CA LEU A 59 -9.13 1.86 3.33
C LEU A 59 -10.59 1.70 2.90
N GLN A 60 -11.16 2.72 2.25
CA GLN A 60 -12.53 2.63 1.72
C GLN A 60 -12.63 1.57 0.64
N TRP A 61 -11.67 1.48 -0.28
CA TRP A 61 -11.65 0.45 -1.31
C TRP A 61 -11.55 -0.95 -0.71
N VAL A 62 -10.65 -1.17 0.26
CA VAL A 62 -10.56 -2.48 0.92
C VAL A 62 -11.87 -2.83 1.62
N ALA A 63 -12.47 -1.88 2.34
CA ALA A 63 -13.72 -2.09 3.06
C ALA A 63 -14.90 -2.38 2.11
N SER A 64 -15.03 -1.63 1.00
CA SER A 64 -16.11 -1.84 0.02
C SER A 64 -16.01 -3.18 -0.71
N ASN A 65 -14.80 -3.73 -0.83
CA ASN A 65 -14.56 -5.03 -1.47
C ASN A 65 -14.61 -6.21 -0.47
N GLN A 66 -14.97 -5.99 0.80
CA GLN A 66 -15.23 -7.09 1.74
C GLN A 66 -16.62 -7.72 1.56
N GLU A 67 -17.59 -7.03 0.94
CA GLU A 67 -18.97 -7.54 0.75
C GLU A 67 -19.14 -8.46 -0.47
N GLY A 68 -18.12 -9.25 -0.81
CA GLY A 68 -18.10 -10.12 -1.98
C GLY A 68 -17.57 -11.53 -1.68
N SER A 69 -18.06 -12.16 -0.61
CA SER A 69 -17.82 -13.58 -0.30
C SER A 69 -19.12 -14.32 -0.03
#